data_AF-A0A349SRW8-F1
#
_entry.id   AF-A0A349SRW8-F1
#
_cell.length_a   1.000
_cell.length_b   1.000
_cell.length_c   1.000
_cell.angle_alpha   90.00
_cell.angle_beta   90.00
_cell.angle_gamma   90.00
#
_symmetry.space_group_name_H-M   'P 1'
#
loop_
_entity.id
_entity.type
_entity.pdbx_description
1 polymer ?
#
loop_
_entity_poly.entity_id
_entity_poly.type
_entity_poly.pdbx_seq_one_letter_code
_entity_poly.pdbx_strand_id
1 'polypeptide(L)'
;MQYLNKLREKPHWVLVLTVVLTLPALFSGWLGDDYIHYALLHPDIDIPKARDWSLFGLFSWVDATPHRTQVLMDLGVIPWWTYEGFRYQFWRPLAELSHWLDHALWRDVAL
;
A
#
# COMPACT_ATOMS: atom_id res chain seq x y z
N MET A 1 19.87 -15.06 -26.60
CA MET A 1 19.18 -14.29 -27.67
C MET A 1 18.16 -15.10 -28.48
N GLN A 2 18.38 -16.39 -28.82
CA GLN A 2 17.40 -17.16 -29.65
C GLN A 2 16.00 -17.34 -29.03
N TYR A 3 15.87 -17.48 -27.71
CA TYR A 3 14.57 -17.68 -27.04
C TYR A 3 13.66 -16.45 -27.05
N LEU A 4 14.24 -15.24 -26.98
CA LEU A 4 13.48 -13.98 -27.03
C LEU A 4 12.85 -13.75 -28.40
N ASN A 5 13.50 -14.18 -29.49
CA ASN A 5 12.94 -14.05 -30.84
C ASN A 5 11.71 -14.94 -31.07
N LYS A 6 11.61 -16.11 -30.44
CA LYS A 6 10.42 -16.99 -30.55
C LYS A 6 9.18 -16.41 -29.88
N LEU A 7 9.35 -15.69 -28.77
CA LEU A 7 8.24 -15.02 -28.07
C LEU A 7 7.70 -13.82 -28.87
N ARG A 8 8.55 -13.19 -29.69
CA ARG A 8 8.16 -12.08 -30.58
C ARG A 8 7.18 -12.51 -31.68
N GLU A 9 7.24 -13.76 -32.14
CA GLU A 9 6.33 -14.27 -33.17
C GLU A 9 4.95 -14.63 -32.63
N LYS A 10 4.79 -14.77 -31.31
CA LYS A 10 3.57 -15.24 -30.65
C LYS A 10 3.24 -14.42 -29.38
N PRO A 11 3.00 -13.10 -29.51
CA PRO A 11 2.75 -12.23 -28.35
C PRO A 11 1.52 -12.63 -27.54
N HIS A 12 0.51 -13.23 -28.17
CA HIS A 12 -0.68 -13.73 -27.48
C HIS A 12 -0.36 -14.82 -26.46
N TRP A 13 0.61 -15.70 -26.72
CA TRP A 13 1.01 -16.72 -25.75
C TRP A 13 1.65 -16.11 -24.52
N VAL A 14 2.44 -15.04 -24.70
CA VAL A 14 3.00 -14.28 -23.57
C VAL A 14 1.87 -13.69 -22.73
N LEU A 15 0.89 -13.02 -23.36
CA LEU A 15 -0.25 -12.44 -22.65
C LEU A 15 -1.07 -13.51 -21.91
N VAL A 16 -1.38 -14.63 -22.55
CA VAL A 16 -2.13 -15.73 -21.93
C VAL A 16 -1.35 -16.31 -20.75
N LEU A 17 -0.05 -16.58 -20.90
CA LEU A 17 0.78 -17.07 -19.81
C LEU A 17 0.86 -16.06 -18.66
N THR A 18 1.03 -14.77 -18.95
CA THR A 18 1.02 -13.72 -17.94
C THR A 18 -0.29 -13.74 -17.16
N VAL A 19 -1.44 -13.68 -17.86
CA VAL A 19 -2.76 -13.71 -17.21
C VAL A 19 -2.93 -14.97 -16.37
N VAL A 20 -2.64 -16.16 -16.90
CA VAL A 20 -2.79 -17.43 -16.16
C VAL A 20 -1.91 -17.47 -14.92
N LEU A 21 -0.66 -17.01 -15.01
CA LEU A 21 0.28 -17.03 -13.89
C LEU A 21 -0.05 -15.97 -12.83
N THR A 22 -0.66 -14.84 -13.20
CA THR A 22 -1.01 -13.77 -12.25
C THR A 22 -2.46 -13.82 -11.77
N LEU A 23 -3.33 -14.59 -12.41
CA LEU A 23 -4.75 -14.71 -12.03
C LEU A 23 -4.98 -15.05 -10.55
N PRO A 24 -4.17 -15.94 -9.91
CA PRO A 24 -4.33 -16.22 -8.49
C PRO A 24 -4.15 -15.00 -7.58
N ALA A 25 -3.45 -13.94 -8.02
CA ALA A 25 -3.27 -12.71 -7.25
C ALA A 25 -4.56 -11.90 -7.08
N LEU A 26 -5.62 -12.18 -7.86
CA LEU A 26 -6.94 -11.59 -7.61
C LEU A 26 -7.64 -12.19 -6.38
N PHE A 27 -7.13 -13.31 -5.88
CA PHE A 27 -7.62 -14.03 -4.70
C PHE A 27 -6.55 -14.04 -3.59
N SER A 28 -5.60 -13.11 -3.66
CA SER A 28 -4.72 -12.87 -2.53
C SER A 28 -5.36 -11.83 -1.62
N GLY A 29 -5.54 -12.18 -0.36
CA GLY A 29 -6.03 -11.25 0.64
C GLY A 29 -5.02 -10.16 0.95
N TRP A 30 -5.29 -9.41 2.02
CA TRP A 30 -4.48 -8.26 2.40
C TRP A 30 -3.03 -8.63 2.69
N LEU A 31 -2.12 -7.82 2.15
CA LEU A 31 -0.69 -8.01 2.28
C LEU A 31 0.00 -6.67 2.59
N GLY A 32 0.89 -6.67 3.58
CA GLY A 32 1.78 -5.54 3.83
C GLY A 32 1.03 -4.27 4.23
N ASP A 33 1.13 -3.23 3.40
CA ASP A 33 0.57 -1.89 3.65
C ASP A 33 -0.96 -1.84 3.59
N ASP A 34 -1.62 -2.85 3.03
CA ASP A 34 -3.09 -2.97 3.00
C ASP A 34 -3.71 -2.82 4.40
N TYR A 35 -3.09 -3.43 5.43
CA TYR A 35 -3.58 -3.34 6.82
C TYR A 35 -3.49 -1.92 7.38
N ILE A 36 -2.45 -1.17 7.01
CA ILE A 36 -2.26 0.20 7.48
C ILE A 36 -3.21 1.14 6.73
N HIS A 37 -3.39 0.96 5.43
CA HIS A 37 -4.40 1.70 4.67
C HIS A 37 -5.80 1.43 5.21
N TYR A 38 -6.14 0.17 5.50
CA TYR A 38 -7.40 -0.21 6.14
C TYR A 38 -7.58 0.51 7.48
N ALA A 39 -6.58 0.45 8.36
CA ALA A 39 -6.62 1.09 9.66
C ALA A 39 -6.76 2.62 9.58
N LEU A 40 -6.06 3.27 8.64
CA LEU A 40 -6.16 4.72 8.44
C LEU A 40 -7.53 5.15 7.88
N LEU A 41 -8.23 4.27 7.17
CA LEU A 41 -9.56 4.54 6.61
C LEU A 41 -10.70 4.14 7.54
N HIS A 42 -10.44 3.32 8.56
CA HIS A 42 -11.42 2.88 9.54
C HIS A 42 -11.28 3.65 10.86
N PRO A 43 -12.24 4.53 11.20
CA PRO A 43 -12.14 5.42 12.36
C PRO A 43 -12.10 4.69 13.71
N ASP A 44 -12.47 3.41 13.75
CA ASP A 44 -12.47 2.59 14.96
C ASP A 44 -11.06 2.09 15.34
N ILE A 45 -10.07 2.23 14.45
CA ILE A 45 -8.67 1.81 14.68
C ILE A 45 -7.82 3.06 14.93
N ASP A 46 -7.28 3.16 16.15
CA ASP A 46 -6.52 4.34 16.59
C ASP A 46 -5.07 4.29 16.10
N ILE A 47 -4.84 4.70 14.85
CA ILE A 47 -3.51 4.99 14.31
C ILE A 47 -3.37 6.49 14.09
N PRO A 48 -2.37 7.16 14.70
CA PRO A 48 -2.20 8.60 14.58
C PRO A 48 -1.81 9.00 13.15
N LYS A 49 -2.69 9.73 12.48
CA LYS A 49 -2.46 10.28 11.15
C LYS A 49 -1.41 11.40 11.17
N ALA A 50 -0.70 11.55 10.05
CA ALA A 50 0.20 12.67 9.85
C ALA A 50 -0.63 13.95 9.74
N ARG A 51 -0.08 15.06 10.24
CA ARG A 51 -0.66 16.39 10.04
C ARG A 51 0.02 17.06 8.85
N ASP A 52 -0.40 16.71 7.65
CA ASP A 52 0.12 17.25 6.40
C ASP A 52 -1.00 17.53 5.38
N TRP A 53 -0.66 17.68 4.10
CA TRP A 53 -1.60 17.94 3.00
C TRP A 53 -2.12 16.67 2.32
N SER A 54 -1.93 15.50 2.94
CA SER A 54 -2.57 14.26 2.51
C SER A 54 -4.08 14.34 2.73
N LEU A 55 -4.87 13.65 1.89
CA LEU A 55 -6.33 13.64 2.01
C LEU A 55 -6.76 12.70 3.13
N PHE A 56 -6.14 11.53 3.21
CA PHE A 56 -6.47 10.49 4.20
C PHE A 56 -5.29 10.03 5.05
N GLY A 57 -4.06 10.42 4.69
CA GLY A 57 -2.83 10.05 5.38
C GLY A 57 -2.17 8.76 4.88
N LEU A 58 -2.66 8.16 3.78
CA LEU A 58 -2.29 6.79 3.38
C LEU A 58 -0.81 6.64 3.03
N PHE A 59 -0.20 7.68 2.46
CA PHE A 59 1.22 7.67 2.09
C PHE A 59 2.08 8.55 3.00
N SER A 60 1.57 8.89 4.19
CA SER A 60 2.20 9.78 5.16
C SER A 60 2.62 9.02 6.43
N TRP A 61 3.53 8.07 6.23
CA TRP A 61 3.97 7.10 7.22
C TRP A 61 4.71 7.74 8.41
N VAL A 62 5.76 8.54 8.15
CA VAL A 62 6.58 9.16 9.21
C VAL A 62 6.84 10.62 8.87
N ASP A 63 6.47 11.53 9.77
CA ASP A 63 6.50 12.99 9.57
C ASP A 63 7.61 13.70 10.37
N ALA A 64 8.57 12.94 10.90
CA ALA A 64 9.62 13.37 11.83
C ALA A 64 9.10 14.13 13.07
N THR A 65 7.85 13.88 13.48
CA THR A 65 7.31 14.39 14.73
C THR A 65 7.70 13.42 15.86
N PRO A 66 8.58 13.79 16.81
CA PRO A 66 9.15 12.83 17.78
C PRO A 66 8.10 12.03 18.54
N HIS A 67 7.04 12.70 19.02
CA HIS A 67 5.94 12.05 19.72
C HIS A 67 5.22 11.02 18.84
N ARG A 68 4.94 11.34 17.57
CA ARG A 68 4.23 10.41 16.67
C ARG A 68 5.14 9.24 16.28
N THR A 69 6.41 9.51 15.99
CA THR A 69 7.40 8.46 15.69
C THR A 69 7.52 7.46 16.84
N GLN A 70 7.55 7.92 18.09
CA GLN A 70 7.57 7.04 19.27
C GLN A 70 6.31 6.19 19.36
N VAL A 71 5.11 6.78 19.20
CA VAL A 71 3.85 6.01 19.18
C VAL A 71 3.84 4.96 18.06
N LEU A 72 4.33 5.30 16.86
CA LEU A 72 4.41 4.34 15.75
C LEU A 72 5.41 3.20 16.01
N MET A 73 6.49 3.46 16.75
CA MET A 73 7.42 2.43 17.22
C MET A 73 6.79 1.53 18.30
N ASP A 74 6.09 2.13 19.26
CA ASP A 74 5.39 1.40 20.34
C ASP A 74 4.28 0.49 19.80
N LEU A 75 3.60 0.93 18.73
CA LEU A 75 2.59 0.13 18.01
C LEU A 75 3.21 -0.90 17.06
N GLY A 76 4.53 -0.91 16.85
CA GLY A 76 5.22 -1.80 15.92
C GLY A 76 4.95 -1.51 14.44
N VAL A 77 4.40 -0.33 14.11
CA VAL A 77 4.14 0.12 12.72
C VAL A 77 5.44 0.42 11.99
N ILE A 78 6.44 0.95 12.72
CA ILE A 78 7.80 1.17 12.22
C ILE A 78 8.82 0.52 13.16
N PRO A 79 10.03 0.17 12.69
CA PRO A 79 11.04 -0.45 13.52
C PRO A 79 11.43 0.41 14.73
N TRP A 80 11.65 -0.21 15.90
CA TRP A 80 12.04 0.49 17.15
C TRP A 80 13.39 1.23 17.08
N TRP A 81 14.21 0.93 16.06
CA TRP A 81 15.48 1.59 15.79
C TRP A 81 15.36 2.73 14.75
N THR A 82 14.15 3.16 14.41
CA THR A 82 13.93 4.24 13.44
C THR A 82 14.53 5.56 13.95
N TYR A 83 15.30 6.23 13.09
CA TYR A 83 15.85 7.55 13.37
C TYR A 83 14.74 8.59 13.56
N GLU A 84 14.78 9.37 14.63
CA GLU A 84 13.70 10.32 15.00
C GLU A 84 13.41 11.38 13.92
N GLY A 85 14.44 11.80 13.19
CA GLY A 85 14.32 12.78 12.10
C GLY A 85 13.91 12.17 10.75
N PHE A 86 13.60 10.87 10.70
CA PHE A 86 13.22 10.19 9.47
C PHE A 86 11.89 10.72 8.94
N ARG A 87 11.84 10.95 7.62
CA ARG A 87 10.65 11.40 6.91
C ARG A 87 10.33 10.42 5.80
N TYR A 88 9.10 9.93 5.80
CA TYR A 88 8.56 9.03 4.79
C TYR A 88 7.12 9.46 4.49
N GLN A 89 7.01 10.48 3.65
CA GLN A 89 5.75 11.11 3.25
C GLN A 89 5.77 11.33 1.74
N PHE A 90 4.76 10.82 1.05
CA PHE A 90 4.59 11.05 -0.38
C PHE A 90 3.24 11.71 -0.62
N TRP A 91 3.26 12.86 -1.29
CA TRP A 91 2.01 13.48 -1.73
C TRP A 91 1.46 12.74 -2.95
N ARG A 92 0.46 11.88 -2.73
CA ARG A 92 -0.16 11.03 -3.76
C ARG A 92 -1.70 11.12 -3.75
N PRO A 93 -2.29 12.31 -3.90
CA PRO A 93 -3.73 12.52 -3.73
C PRO A 93 -4.58 11.65 -4.66
N LEU A 94 -4.13 11.42 -5.91
CA LEU A 94 -4.84 10.55 -6.84
C LEU A 94 -4.81 9.09 -6.39
N ALA A 95 -3.67 8.60 -5.90
CA ALA A 95 -3.58 7.24 -5.40
C ALA A 95 -4.42 7.07 -4.13
N GLU A 96 -4.40 8.07 -3.25
CA GLU A 96 -5.24 8.10 -2.04
C GLU A 96 -6.72 8.00 -2.36
N LEU A 97 -7.17 8.77 -3.35
CA LEU A 97 -8.56 8.74 -3.80
C LEU A 97 -8.93 7.37 -4.36
N SER A 98 -8.03 6.75 -5.14
CA SER A 98 -8.25 5.40 -5.66
C SER A 98 -8.35 4.35 -4.54
N HIS A 99 -7.49 4.40 -3.52
CA HIS A 99 -7.55 3.47 -2.39
C HIS A 99 -8.80 3.70 -1.54
N TRP A 100 -9.17 4.95 -1.30
CA TRP A 100 -10.42 5.27 -0.61
C TRP A 100 -11.64 4.75 -1.38
N LEU A 101 -11.67 4.93 -2.70
CA LEU A 101 -12.74 4.42 -3.54
C LEU A 101 -12.80 2.88 -3.50
N ASP A 102 -11.64 2.22 -3.52
CA ASP A 102 -11.54 0.78 -3.41
C ASP A 102 -12.14 0.28 -2.10
N HIS A 103 -11.72 0.85 -0.96
CA HIS A 103 -12.29 0.54 0.35
C HIS A 103 -13.78 0.89 0.48
N ALA A 104 -14.26 1.91 -0.24
CA ALA A 104 -15.68 2.30 -0.22
C ALA A 104 -16.56 1.32 -1.02
N LEU A 105 -16.05 0.77 -2.12
CA LEU A 105 -16.79 -0.11 -3.04
C LEU A 105 -16.69 -1.60 -2.67
N TRP A 106 -15.51 -2.06 -2.24
CA TRP A 106 -15.22 -3.47 -1.91
C TRP A 106 -15.06 -3.70 -0.41
N ARG A 107 -15.74 -2.87 0.40
CA ARG A 107 -15.67 -2.90 1.86
C ARG A 107 -15.83 -4.34 2.39
N ASP A 108 -14.85 -4.78 3.16
CA ASP A 108 -14.75 -6.10 3.80
C ASP A 108 -14.47 -7.31 2.89
N VAL A 109 -14.17 -7.09 1.61
CA VAL A 109 -13.75 -8.16 0.70
C VAL A 109 -12.23 -8.32 0.77
N ALA A 110 -11.74 -8.98 1.83
CA ALA A 110 -10.40 -9.57 1.84
C ALA A 110 -10.49 -10.96 1.18
N LEU A 111 -10.65 -11.02 -0.15
CA LEU A 111 -10.65 -12.31 -0.86
C LEU A 111 -9.32 -13.03 -0.74
#